data_AF-A0A9P0FT13-F1
#
_entry.id   AF-A0A9P0FT13-F1
#
_cell.length_a   1.000
_cell.length_b   1.000
_cell.length_c   1.000
_cell.angle_alpha   90.00
_cell.angle_beta   90.00
_cell.angle_gamma   90.00
#
_symmetry.space_group_name_H-M   'P 1'
#
loop_
_entity.id
_entity.type
_entity.pdbx_description
1 polymer ?
#
loop_
_entity_poly.entity_id
_entity_poly.type
_entity_poly.pdbx_seq_one_letter_code
_entity_poly.pdbx_strand_id
1 'polypeptide(L)'
;MVLGRVQLAFCVVLFQTVLYCDGQFERSNYEMSPLPFPTCRADNLECLRRSLRTFFFLMDSGKFGMKPIDPAIINSVALALPEQQMSILLRRVNVTGARWTKLTERRFNLKSGKSGVVFHSDLHVTGQISLEVAGKEGPHTAFITMDIHGAETNITYPWTIQRGIDNEDYIVIGPERIAVRNMRIPTYFLQPNVPEAYIIDETLQAKQSILDHFSNEITAALMHSIIDNFRLFSTKVPIKHYYKYYE
;
A
#
# COMPACT_ATOMS: atom_id res chain seq x y z
N MET A 1 -79.48 15.93 -2.86
CA MET A 1 -79.17 16.91 -3.91
C MET A 1 -77.69 17.19 -3.89
N VAL A 2 -77.05 16.92 -5.03
CA VAL A 2 -75.89 17.55 -5.66
C VAL A 2 -74.85 18.32 -4.82
N LEU A 3 -73.59 18.05 -5.22
CA LEU A 3 -72.43 18.94 -5.37
C LEU A 3 -71.30 18.79 -4.34
N GLY A 4 -70.27 18.07 -4.79
CA GLY A 4 -68.91 18.25 -4.28
C GLY A 4 -68.37 19.64 -4.63
N ARG A 5 -67.37 20.07 -3.85
CA ARG A 5 -66.40 21.07 -4.29
C ARG A 5 -65.07 20.92 -3.55
N VAL A 6 -64.09 20.61 -4.39
CA VAL A 6 -62.65 20.85 -4.30
C VAL A 6 -62.30 22.16 -3.59
N GLN A 7 -61.33 22.09 -2.66
CA GLN A 7 -60.43 23.19 -2.32
C GLN A 7 -59.03 22.57 -2.10
N LEU A 8 -58.18 22.61 -3.13
CA LEU A 8 -57.14 23.63 -3.36
C LEU A 8 -55.98 23.53 -2.36
N ALA A 9 -54.93 22.83 -2.80
CA ALA A 9 -53.60 22.92 -2.23
C ALA A 9 -53.05 24.33 -2.47
N PHE A 10 -53.18 25.21 -1.48
CA PHE A 10 -52.39 26.44 -1.43
C PHE A 10 -51.07 26.13 -0.73
N CYS A 11 -50.07 25.88 -1.56
CA CYS A 11 -48.67 25.97 -1.20
C CYS A 11 -48.38 27.46 -0.96
N VAL A 12 -48.43 27.91 0.29
CA VAL A 12 -47.85 29.18 0.71
C VAL A 12 -46.75 28.87 1.69
N VAL A 13 -45.54 28.98 1.17
CA VAL A 13 -44.27 29.08 1.88
C VAL A 13 -44.41 30.12 2.98
N LEU A 14 -44.33 29.69 4.23
CA LEU A 14 -43.98 30.55 5.35
C LEU A 14 -43.03 29.79 6.27
N PHE A 15 -41.82 30.32 6.27
CA PHE A 15 -40.66 30.06 7.11
C PHE A 15 -40.99 29.72 8.58
N GLN A 16 -40.08 28.97 9.20
CA GLN A 16 -39.94 28.68 10.64
C GLN A 16 -40.62 27.42 11.18
N THR A 17 -40.10 26.26 10.78
CA THR A 17 -39.90 25.17 11.74
C THR A 17 -38.50 24.62 11.55
N VAL A 18 -37.60 25.06 12.42
CA VAL A 18 -36.36 24.34 12.72
C VAL A 18 -36.82 22.98 13.26
N LEU A 19 -36.87 21.98 12.38
CA LEU A 19 -36.90 20.59 12.78
C LEU A 19 -35.53 20.34 13.44
N TYR A 20 -35.51 20.56 14.75
CA TYR A 20 -34.52 19.99 15.64
C TYR A 20 -34.64 18.47 15.50
N CYS A 21 -33.91 17.91 14.55
CA CYS A 21 -33.54 16.52 14.60
C CYS A 21 -32.56 16.40 15.77
N ASP A 22 -33.09 16.24 16.98
CA ASP A 22 -32.40 15.58 18.09
C ASP A 22 -32.22 14.10 17.70
N GLY A 23 -31.42 13.87 16.66
CA GLY A 23 -30.70 12.63 16.53
C GLY A 23 -29.67 12.67 17.65
N GLN A 24 -29.94 11.95 18.73
CA GLN A 24 -28.90 11.49 19.63
C GLN A 24 -27.86 10.81 18.74
N PHE A 25 -26.81 11.54 18.35
CA PHE A 25 -25.55 10.94 17.99
C PHE A 25 -25.11 10.26 19.27
N GLU A 26 -25.46 8.99 19.38
CA GLU A 26 -24.89 8.08 20.34
C GLU A 26 -23.39 8.16 20.09
N ARG A 27 -22.72 9.02 20.87
CA ARG A 27 -21.27 8.99 21.04
C ARG A 27 -21.00 7.64 21.68
N SER A 28 -20.96 6.61 20.86
CA SER A 28 -20.21 5.42 21.20
C SER A 28 -18.79 5.94 21.43
N ASN A 29 -18.47 6.18 22.71
CA ASN A 29 -17.11 6.23 23.18
C ASN A 29 -16.57 4.82 22.89
N TYR A 30 -16.16 4.59 21.65
CA TYR A 30 -15.40 3.42 21.26
C TYR A 30 -14.08 3.56 22.01
N GLU A 31 -14.04 3.01 23.22
CA GLU A 31 -12.83 2.89 23.99
C GLU A 31 -11.91 1.96 23.20
N MET A 32 -11.00 2.57 22.44
CA MET A 32 -10.16 1.85 21.52
C MET A 32 -9.29 0.89 22.32
N SER A 33 -9.42 -0.41 22.05
CA SER A 33 -8.56 -1.40 22.68
C SER A 33 -7.10 -1.00 22.46
N PRO A 34 -6.26 -1.05 23.53
CA PRO A 34 -4.91 -0.54 23.47
C PRO A 34 -4.16 -1.19 22.31
N LEU A 35 -3.39 -0.37 21.58
CA LEU A 35 -2.56 -0.89 20.52
C LEU A 35 -1.47 -1.79 21.12
N PRO A 36 -1.09 -2.87 20.42
CA PRO A 36 -0.08 -3.81 20.91
C PRO A 36 1.35 -3.26 20.87
N PHE A 37 1.53 -1.95 20.65
CA PHE A 37 2.83 -1.29 20.59
C PHE A 37 2.81 0.04 21.34
N PRO A 38 3.97 0.46 21.90
CA PRO A 38 4.05 1.70 22.65
C PRO A 38 4.00 2.93 21.74
N THR A 39 3.59 4.05 22.33
CA THR A 39 3.76 5.38 21.74
C THR A 39 5.24 5.72 21.61
N CYS A 40 5.68 6.14 20.42
CA CYS A 40 7.07 6.48 20.16
C CYS A 40 7.24 7.98 19.88
N ARG A 41 8.40 8.55 20.19
CA ARG A 41 8.76 9.83 19.59
C ARG A 41 9.08 9.64 18.11
N ALA A 42 8.80 10.64 17.28
CA ALA A 42 9.02 10.57 15.84
C ALA A 42 10.50 10.42 15.43
N ASP A 43 11.42 10.85 16.30
CA ASP A 43 12.87 10.76 16.12
C ASP A 43 13.49 9.50 16.76
N ASN A 44 12.76 8.77 17.60
CA ASN A 44 13.26 7.57 18.25
C ASN A 44 13.12 6.34 17.33
N LEU A 45 14.13 6.14 16.49
CA LEU A 45 14.17 5.08 15.49
C LEU A 45 14.04 3.66 16.09
N GLU A 46 14.64 3.42 17.26
CA GLU A 46 14.61 2.10 17.90
C GLU A 46 13.21 1.74 18.40
N CYS A 47 12.50 2.71 19.00
CA CYS A 47 11.09 2.53 19.37
C CYS A 47 10.24 2.26 18.12
N LEU A 48 10.42 3.06 17.06
CA LEU A 48 9.68 2.92 15.81
C LEU A 48 9.92 1.57 15.13
N ARG A 49 11.14 1.03 15.16
CA ARG A 49 11.45 -0.31 14.63
C ARG A 49 10.67 -1.41 15.34
N ARG A 50 10.54 -1.34 16.67
CA ARG A 50 9.77 -2.31 17.46
C ARG A 50 8.27 -2.19 17.20
N SER A 51 7.76 -0.96 17.14
CA SER A 51 6.35 -0.71 16.82
C SER A 51 6.00 -1.15 15.41
N LEU A 52 6.88 -0.92 14.43
CA LEU A 52 6.66 -1.32 13.03
C LEU A 52 6.52 -2.84 12.87
N ARG A 53 7.35 -3.63 13.55
CA ARG A 53 7.21 -5.09 13.57
C ARG A 53 5.81 -5.52 14.01
N THR A 54 5.33 -4.91 15.09
CA THR A 54 3.99 -5.17 15.62
C THR A 54 2.90 -4.67 14.68
N PHE A 55 3.14 -3.53 14.02
CA PHE A 55 2.22 -2.95 13.05
C PHE A 55 2.03 -3.85 11.81
N PHE A 56 3.08 -4.52 11.33
CA PHE A 56 2.94 -5.49 10.25
C PHE A 56 2.04 -6.68 10.64
N PHE A 57 2.13 -7.18 11.88
CA PHE A 57 1.18 -8.19 12.37
C PHE A 57 -0.26 -7.66 12.40
N LEU A 58 -0.47 -6.38 12.72
CA LEU A 58 -1.80 -5.77 12.64
C LEU A 58 -2.32 -5.68 11.20
N MET A 59 -1.47 -5.31 10.24
CA MET A 59 -1.84 -5.29 8.81
C MET A 59 -2.27 -6.69 8.36
N ASP A 60 -1.47 -7.71 8.67
CA ASP A 60 -1.75 -9.09 8.27
C ASP A 60 -3.02 -9.66 8.92
N SER A 61 -3.38 -9.19 10.12
CA SER A 61 -4.66 -9.55 10.78
C SER A 61 -5.89 -8.87 10.16
N GLY A 62 -5.70 -7.94 9.22
CA GLY A 62 -6.78 -7.16 8.63
C GLY A 62 -7.42 -6.14 9.57
N LYS A 63 -6.74 -5.77 10.66
CA LYS A 63 -7.27 -4.83 11.65
C LYS A 63 -7.63 -3.51 10.96
N PHE A 64 -8.76 -2.93 11.33
CA PHE A 64 -9.28 -1.69 10.72
C PHE A 64 -9.54 -1.77 9.20
N GLY A 65 -9.67 -2.97 8.63
CA GLY A 65 -9.87 -3.17 7.19
C GLY A 65 -8.59 -2.99 6.37
N MET A 66 -7.42 -3.03 7.01
CA MET A 66 -6.14 -3.10 6.32
C MET A 66 -6.06 -4.39 5.49
N LYS A 67 -5.30 -4.36 4.39
CA LYS A 67 -5.01 -5.52 3.57
C LYS A 67 -3.77 -6.25 4.11
N PRO A 68 -3.73 -7.59 4.07
CA PRO A 68 -2.49 -8.30 4.40
C PRO A 68 -1.39 -7.92 3.43
N ILE A 69 -0.15 -7.87 3.92
CA ILE A 69 1.03 -7.51 3.12
C ILE A 69 2.01 -8.69 2.96
N ASP A 70 1.82 -9.76 3.75
CA ASP A 70 2.63 -10.97 3.68
C ASP A 70 1.75 -12.22 3.90
N PRO A 71 1.34 -12.93 2.83
CA PRO A 71 1.67 -12.67 1.42
C PRO A 71 0.92 -11.46 0.82
N ALA A 72 1.60 -10.70 -0.03
CA ALA A 72 0.99 -9.70 -0.91
C ALA A 72 0.82 -10.25 -2.32
N ILE A 73 -0.35 -10.04 -2.92
CA ILE A 73 -0.65 -10.48 -4.29
C ILE A 73 -0.67 -9.27 -5.22
N ILE A 74 0.24 -9.25 -6.19
CA ILE A 74 0.27 -8.27 -7.29
C ILE A 74 -0.28 -8.96 -8.53
N ASN A 75 -1.37 -8.42 -9.09
CA ASN A 75 -2.10 -9.07 -10.19
C ASN A 75 -1.23 -9.26 -11.43
N SER A 76 -0.50 -8.22 -11.83
CA SER A 76 0.40 -8.28 -12.96
C SER A 76 1.44 -7.15 -12.96
N VAL A 77 2.62 -7.45 -13.49
CA VAL A 77 3.67 -6.48 -13.85
C VAL A 77 4.03 -6.72 -15.30
N ALA A 78 3.90 -5.69 -16.14
CA ALA A 78 4.10 -5.78 -17.58
C ALA A 78 5.29 -4.92 -18.01
N LEU A 79 6.13 -5.46 -18.88
CA LEU A 79 7.24 -4.76 -19.50
C LEU A 79 7.17 -4.96 -21.02
N ALA A 80 7.06 -3.87 -21.75
CA ALA A 80 7.15 -3.87 -23.20
C ALA A 80 8.52 -3.35 -23.63
N LEU A 81 9.15 -4.04 -24.59
CA LEU A 81 10.45 -3.68 -25.16
C LEU A 81 10.28 -3.56 -26.69
N PRO A 82 9.77 -2.41 -27.17
CA PRO A 82 9.37 -2.22 -28.57
C PRO A 82 10.53 -2.38 -29.55
N GLU A 83 11.73 -1.95 -29.16
CA GLU A 83 12.95 -2.07 -29.96
C GLU A 83 13.28 -3.52 -30.33
N GLN A 84 12.78 -4.47 -29.54
CA GLN A 84 12.97 -5.90 -29.73
C GLN A 84 11.68 -6.63 -30.08
N GLN A 85 10.61 -5.87 -30.31
CA GLN A 85 9.27 -6.36 -30.61
C GLN A 85 8.84 -7.46 -29.62
N MET A 86 9.16 -7.27 -28.33
CA MET A 86 8.87 -8.24 -27.29
C MET A 86 8.12 -7.62 -26.12
N SER A 87 7.31 -8.44 -25.46
CA SER A 87 6.64 -8.08 -24.21
C SER A 87 6.76 -9.21 -23.20
N ILE A 88 6.88 -8.84 -21.94
CA ILE A 88 7.03 -9.76 -20.83
C ILE A 88 6.00 -9.39 -19.79
N LEU A 89 5.28 -10.39 -19.32
CA LEU A 89 4.19 -10.23 -18.38
C LEU A 89 4.37 -11.21 -17.23
N LEU A 90 4.50 -10.66 -16.02
CA LEU A 90 4.48 -11.42 -14.80
C LEU A 90 3.06 -11.34 -14.22
N ARG A 91 2.42 -12.47 -13.96
CA ARG A 91 1.03 -12.57 -13.46
C ARG A 91 0.97 -13.27 -12.10
N ARG A 92 -0.05 -12.89 -11.32
CA ARG A 92 -0.38 -13.48 -10.00
C ARG A 92 0.85 -13.60 -9.12
N VAL A 93 1.54 -12.48 -8.98
CA VAL A 93 2.80 -12.39 -8.27
C VAL A 93 2.51 -12.48 -6.78
N ASN A 94 2.95 -13.53 -6.15
CA ASN A 94 2.89 -13.72 -4.72
C ASN A 94 4.22 -13.29 -4.10
N VAL A 95 4.16 -12.24 -3.29
CA VAL A 95 5.32 -11.63 -2.63
C VAL A 95 5.26 -11.94 -1.14
N THR A 96 6.34 -12.49 -0.62
CA THR A 96 6.52 -12.81 0.81
C THR A 96 7.79 -12.16 1.34
N GLY A 97 7.89 -12.03 2.65
CA GLY A 97 9.05 -11.41 3.32
C GLY A 97 8.86 -9.93 3.67
N ALA A 98 7.77 -9.31 3.23
CA ALA A 98 7.40 -7.93 3.55
C ALA A 98 7.29 -7.67 5.06
N ARG A 99 6.89 -8.69 5.84
CA ARG A 99 6.82 -8.59 7.31
C ARG A 99 8.17 -8.28 7.96
N TRP A 100 9.27 -8.66 7.30
CA TRP A 100 10.63 -8.50 7.81
C TRP A 100 11.31 -7.21 7.34
N THR A 101 10.58 -6.34 6.63
CA THR A 101 11.06 -5.02 6.23
C THR A 101 11.55 -4.21 7.42
N LYS A 102 12.74 -3.63 7.28
CA LYS A 102 13.44 -2.89 8.34
C LYS A 102 13.36 -1.39 8.08
N LEU A 103 13.01 -0.63 9.11
CA LEU A 103 13.12 0.83 9.10
C LEU A 103 14.59 1.24 9.25
N THR A 104 15.15 1.82 8.19
CA THR A 104 16.54 2.30 8.17
C THR A 104 16.61 3.74 8.65
N GLU A 105 15.73 4.60 8.14
CA GLU A 105 15.74 6.03 8.44
C GLU A 105 14.32 6.58 8.52
N ARG A 106 14.10 7.56 9.41
CA ARG A 106 12.88 8.36 9.49
C ARG A 106 13.25 9.83 9.49
N ARG A 107 12.73 10.59 8.52
CA ARG A 107 12.87 12.05 8.44
C ARG A 107 11.52 12.72 8.63
N PHE A 108 11.28 13.31 9.80
CA PHE A 108 10.05 14.05 10.06
C PHE A 108 10.22 15.52 9.70
N ASN A 109 9.17 16.15 9.16
CA ASN A 109 9.10 17.59 8.91
C ASN A 109 10.31 18.17 8.16
N LEU A 110 10.60 17.63 6.97
CA LEU A 110 11.59 18.20 6.05
C LEU A 110 11.22 19.67 5.76
N LYS A 111 12.22 20.51 5.43
CA LYS A 111 12.03 21.95 5.12
C LYS A 111 10.93 22.24 4.08
N SER A 112 10.53 21.24 3.31
CA SER A 112 9.45 21.26 2.32
C SER A 112 8.07 20.86 2.85
N GLY A 113 7.89 20.69 4.16
CA GLY A 113 6.65 20.20 4.77
C GLY A 113 6.38 18.70 4.54
N LYS A 114 7.38 17.95 4.08
CA LYS A 114 7.26 16.53 3.75
C LYS A 114 7.86 15.65 4.84
N SER A 115 7.34 14.43 4.95
CA SER A 115 7.95 13.35 5.72
C SER A 115 8.63 12.36 4.78
N GLY A 116 9.73 11.78 5.23
CA GLY A 116 10.47 10.73 4.54
C GLY A 116 10.69 9.51 5.42
N VAL A 117 10.69 8.33 4.81
CA VAL A 117 10.99 7.04 5.44
C VAL A 117 11.86 6.23 4.49
N VAL A 118 12.89 5.59 5.01
CA VAL A 118 13.72 4.64 4.24
C VAL A 118 13.57 3.27 4.85
N PHE A 119 13.18 2.31 4.02
CA PHE A 119 13.10 0.89 4.38
C PHE A 119 14.12 0.06 3.62
N HIS A 120 14.46 -1.09 4.20
CA HIS A 120 15.24 -2.13 3.57
C HIS A 120 14.47 -3.45 3.65
N SER A 121 14.29 -4.12 2.51
CA SER A 121 13.46 -5.34 2.41
C SER A 121 14.18 -6.45 1.66
N ASP A 122 14.00 -7.67 2.13
CA ASP A 122 14.33 -8.90 1.42
C ASP A 122 13.01 -9.57 1.07
N LEU A 123 12.74 -9.77 -0.22
CA LEU A 123 11.46 -10.24 -0.73
C LEU A 123 11.65 -11.52 -1.53
N HIS A 124 10.78 -12.48 -1.28
CA HIS A 124 10.68 -13.71 -2.06
C HIS A 124 9.42 -13.64 -2.92
N VAL A 125 9.60 -13.81 -4.22
CA VAL A 125 8.59 -13.58 -5.25
C VAL A 125 8.35 -14.87 -6.02
N THR A 126 7.09 -15.24 -6.18
CA THR A 126 6.68 -16.36 -7.03
C THR A 126 5.57 -15.91 -7.98
N GLY A 127 5.54 -16.42 -9.20
CA GLY A 127 4.51 -16.05 -10.16
C GLY A 127 4.62 -16.79 -11.48
N GLN A 128 3.74 -16.44 -12.42
CA GLN A 128 3.80 -16.92 -13.79
C GLN A 128 4.40 -15.83 -14.68
N ILE A 129 5.45 -16.15 -15.42
CA ILE A 129 6.04 -15.27 -16.44
C ILE A 129 5.58 -15.71 -17.83
N SER A 130 5.25 -14.74 -18.66
CA SER A 130 4.88 -14.95 -20.06
C SER A 130 5.72 -14.03 -20.94
N LEU A 131 6.36 -14.58 -21.96
CA LEU A 131 7.16 -13.87 -22.95
C LEU A 131 6.48 -13.99 -24.30
N GLU A 132 6.22 -12.84 -24.93
CA GLU A 132 5.70 -12.75 -26.28
C GLU A 132 6.72 -12.01 -27.15
N VAL A 133 7.08 -12.61 -28.28
CA VAL A 133 8.03 -12.06 -29.25
C VAL A 133 7.35 -12.03 -30.61
N ALA A 134 7.32 -10.88 -31.25
CA ALA A 134 6.69 -10.74 -32.56
C ALA A 134 7.33 -11.69 -33.58
N GLY A 135 6.49 -12.36 -34.37
CA GLY A 135 6.94 -13.28 -35.42
C GLY A 135 7.37 -14.67 -34.93
N LYS A 136 7.27 -14.98 -33.63
CA LYS A 136 7.40 -16.35 -33.09
C LYS A 136 6.03 -16.90 -32.67
N GLU A 137 5.86 -18.23 -32.75
CA GLU A 137 4.70 -18.90 -32.18
C GLU A 137 4.80 -18.91 -30.65
N GLY A 138 3.85 -18.26 -29.97
CA GLY A 138 3.80 -18.18 -28.52
C GLY A 138 3.04 -16.94 -28.05
N PRO A 139 2.51 -16.97 -26.81
CA PRO A 139 3.36 -16.61 -25.68
C PRO A 139 4.01 -17.82 -25.02
N HIS A 140 5.31 -17.74 -24.77
CA HIS A 140 6.06 -18.72 -23.98
C HIS A 140 5.78 -18.50 -22.50
N THR A 141 5.45 -19.54 -21.76
CA THR A 141 5.05 -19.40 -20.36
C THR A 141 5.86 -20.29 -19.43
N ALA A 142 6.17 -19.78 -18.24
CA ALA A 142 6.84 -20.54 -17.20
C ALA A 142 6.44 -20.04 -15.81
N PHE A 143 6.70 -20.84 -14.78
CA PHE A 143 6.68 -20.38 -13.40
C PHE A 143 8.06 -19.89 -13.01
N ILE A 144 8.10 -18.73 -12.37
CA ILE A 144 9.32 -18.10 -11.90
C ILE A 144 9.28 -17.93 -10.38
N THR A 145 10.41 -18.23 -9.77
CA THR A 145 10.75 -17.87 -8.40
C THR A 145 11.87 -16.85 -8.47
N MET A 146 11.75 -15.73 -7.75
CA MET A 146 12.73 -14.66 -7.76
C MET A 146 12.96 -14.14 -6.34
N ASP A 147 14.21 -13.92 -5.98
CA ASP A 147 14.60 -13.34 -4.70
C ASP A 147 15.18 -11.94 -4.91
N ILE A 148 14.51 -10.96 -4.34
CA ILE A 148 14.94 -9.57 -4.30
C ILE A 148 15.60 -9.33 -2.95
N HIS A 149 16.86 -8.92 -2.98
CA HIS A 149 17.66 -8.85 -1.78
C HIS A 149 18.13 -7.42 -1.51
N GLY A 150 17.77 -6.98 -0.32
CA GLY A 150 17.99 -5.64 0.20
C GLY A 150 17.61 -4.54 -0.77
N ALA A 151 16.36 -4.59 -1.23
CA ALA A 151 15.76 -3.45 -1.89
C ALA A 151 15.61 -2.31 -0.85
N GLU A 152 16.28 -1.21 -1.12
CA GLU A 152 16.09 0.04 -0.37
C GLU A 152 14.93 0.81 -0.99
N THR A 153 13.99 1.25 -0.16
CA THR A 153 12.84 2.04 -0.62
C THR A 153 12.77 3.34 0.15
N ASN A 154 12.91 4.45 -0.57
CA ASN A 154 12.77 5.79 -0.03
C ASN A 154 11.36 6.31 -0.36
N ILE A 155 10.55 6.48 0.68
CA ILE A 155 9.17 6.93 0.58
C ILE A 155 9.09 8.35 1.11
N THR A 156 8.55 9.26 0.30
CA THR A 156 8.31 10.65 0.70
C THR A 156 6.84 11.00 0.53
N TYR A 157 6.23 11.66 1.51
CA TYR A 157 4.82 12.03 1.48
C TYR A 157 4.56 13.34 2.24
N PRO A 158 3.60 14.17 1.78
CA PRO A 158 3.07 15.26 2.60
C PRO A 158 2.13 14.68 3.66
N TRP A 159 1.97 15.40 4.77
CA TRP A 159 1.06 15.01 5.84
C TRP A 159 0.46 16.26 6.49
N THR A 160 -0.74 16.12 7.04
CA THR A 160 -1.41 17.16 7.81
C THR A 160 -2.04 16.57 9.06
N ILE A 161 -2.35 17.43 10.04
CA ILE A 161 -3.13 17.06 11.21
C ILE A 161 -4.56 17.56 10.98
N GLN A 162 -5.53 16.69 11.22
CA GLN A 162 -6.95 17.05 11.21
C GLN A 162 -7.60 16.63 12.52
N ARG A 163 -8.42 17.54 13.08
CA ARG A 163 -9.20 17.26 14.27
C ARG A 163 -10.46 16.48 13.88
N GLY A 164 -10.68 15.34 14.52
CA GLY A 164 -11.88 14.53 14.34
C GLY A 164 -13.09 15.10 15.08
N ILE A 165 -14.26 14.49 14.84
CA ILE A 165 -15.55 14.83 15.50
C ILE A 165 -15.48 14.53 17.02
N ASP A 166 -14.62 13.60 17.40
CA ASP A 166 -14.30 13.19 18.76
C ASP A 166 -13.33 14.14 19.49
N ASN A 167 -12.96 15.27 18.86
CA ASN A 167 -11.93 16.19 19.35
C ASN A 167 -10.54 15.56 19.51
N GLU A 168 -10.26 14.45 18.83
CA GLU A 168 -8.92 13.88 18.75
C GLU A 168 -8.18 14.34 17.49
N ASP A 169 -6.85 14.32 17.52
CA ASP A 169 -6.03 14.68 16.36
C ASP A 169 -5.61 13.43 15.58
N TYR A 170 -5.76 13.50 14.26
CA TYR A 170 -5.47 12.43 13.30
C TYR A 170 -4.42 12.88 12.27
N ILE A 171 -3.56 11.95 11.83
CA ILE A 171 -2.65 12.22 10.71
C ILE A 171 -3.34 11.84 9.41
N VAL A 172 -3.40 12.81 8.49
CA VAL A 172 -3.82 12.58 7.11
C VAL A 172 -2.58 12.54 6.23
N ILE A 173 -2.38 11.38 5.60
CA ILE A 173 -1.24 11.13 4.72
C ILE A 173 -1.67 11.39 3.28
N GLY A 174 -1.01 12.34 2.62
CA GLY A 174 -1.27 12.65 1.22
C GLY A 174 -0.63 11.63 0.26
N PRO A 175 -0.52 11.99 -1.02
CA PRO A 175 0.08 11.12 -2.03
C PRO A 175 1.58 10.97 -1.81
N GLU A 176 2.05 9.73 -1.83
CA GLU A 176 3.45 9.36 -1.67
C GLU A 176 4.20 9.29 -3.00
N ARG A 177 5.51 9.48 -2.91
CA ARG A 177 6.48 9.14 -3.95
C ARG A 177 7.40 8.08 -3.40
N ILE A 178 7.52 6.97 -4.13
CA ILE A 178 8.37 5.83 -3.79
C ILE A 178 9.52 5.77 -4.78
N ALA A 179 10.75 5.75 -4.28
CA ALA A 179 11.94 5.50 -5.06
C ALA A 179 12.58 4.21 -4.56
N VAL A 180 12.74 3.25 -5.46
CA VAL A 180 13.35 1.94 -5.18
C VAL A 180 14.79 1.96 -5.66
N ARG A 181 15.69 1.39 -4.86
CA ARG A 181 17.08 1.17 -5.21
C ARG A 181 17.46 -0.27 -4.84
N ASN A 182 17.73 -1.08 -5.85
CA ASN A 182 18.23 -2.43 -5.65
C ASN A 182 19.74 -2.38 -5.36
N MET A 183 20.19 -3.12 -4.35
CA MET A 183 21.64 -3.29 -4.10
C MET A 183 22.27 -4.29 -5.06
N ARG A 184 21.49 -5.27 -5.53
CA ARG A 184 21.91 -6.30 -6.49
C ARG A 184 20.78 -6.66 -7.42
N ILE A 185 21.14 -7.20 -8.58
CA ILE A 185 20.18 -7.78 -9.52
C ILE A 185 19.51 -8.99 -8.82
N PRO A 186 18.18 -9.15 -8.93
CA PRO A 186 17.49 -10.29 -8.34
C PRO A 186 18.03 -11.62 -8.86
N THR A 187 18.10 -12.60 -7.98
CA THR A 187 18.32 -14.00 -8.38
C THR A 187 17.00 -14.62 -8.75
N TYR A 188 16.97 -15.49 -9.75
CA TYR A 188 15.75 -16.14 -10.18
C TYR A 188 15.99 -17.61 -10.52
N PHE A 189 14.89 -18.35 -10.53
CA PHE A 189 14.81 -19.73 -10.92
C PHE A 189 13.53 -19.92 -11.74
N LEU A 190 13.67 -20.50 -12.94
CA LEU A 190 12.55 -20.89 -13.79
C LEU A 190 12.31 -22.39 -13.62
N GLN A 191 11.06 -22.80 -13.52
CA GLN A 191 10.73 -24.21 -13.41
C GLN A 191 11.12 -24.95 -14.72
N PRO A 192 12.02 -25.94 -14.66
CA PRO A 192 12.66 -26.51 -15.86
C PRO A 192 11.77 -27.47 -16.66
N ASN A 193 10.54 -27.71 -16.21
CA ASN A 193 9.68 -28.77 -16.75
C ASN A 193 9.00 -28.39 -18.08
N VAL A 194 9.28 -27.20 -18.64
CA VAL A 194 8.68 -26.70 -19.88
C VAL A 194 9.76 -26.22 -20.84
N PRO A 195 9.76 -26.63 -22.13
CA PRO A 195 10.72 -26.15 -23.13
C PRO A 195 10.73 -24.62 -23.27
N GLU A 196 9.57 -23.99 -23.05
CA GLU A 196 9.37 -22.54 -23.04
C GLU A 196 10.23 -21.82 -21.99
N ALA A 197 10.54 -22.47 -20.86
CA ALA A 197 11.36 -21.89 -19.81
C ALA A 197 12.77 -21.57 -20.30
N TYR A 198 13.33 -22.37 -21.22
CA TYR A 198 14.66 -22.13 -21.77
C TYR A 198 14.71 -20.84 -22.59
N ILE A 199 13.69 -20.57 -23.41
CA ILE A 199 13.61 -19.34 -24.21
C ILE A 199 13.51 -18.10 -23.31
N ILE A 200 12.73 -18.22 -22.22
CA ILE A 200 12.59 -17.16 -21.22
C ILE A 200 13.92 -16.96 -20.48
N ASP A 201 14.60 -18.03 -20.09
CA ASP A 201 15.91 -18.00 -19.42
C ASP A 201 16.96 -17.28 -20.28
N GLU A 202 17.11 -17.66 -21.55
CA GLU A 202 18.02 -16.99 -22.49
C GLU A 202 17.71 -15.49 -22.61
N THR A 203 16.42 -15.12 -22.65
CA THR A 203 16.00 -13.73 -22.74
C THR A 203 16.34 -12.94 -21.47
N LEU A 204 16.10 -13.52 -20.30
CA LEU A 204 16.41 -12.89 -19.00
C LEU A 204 17.92 -12.78 -18.77
N GLN A 205 18.71 -13.77 -19.19
CA GLN A 205 20.17 -13.73 -19.14
C GLN A 205 20.74 -12.67 -20.09
N ALA A 206 20.20 -12.57 -21.31
CA ALA A 206 20.60 -11.55 -22.27
C ALA A 206 20.26 -10.12 -21.81
N LYS A 207 19.23 -9.96 -20.98
CA LYS A 207 18.77 -8.65 -20.47
C LYS A 207 18.40 -8.68 -19.00
N GLN A 208 19.43 -8.55 -18.17
CA GLN A 208 19.26 -8.43 -16.73
C GLN A 208 18.45 -7.18 -16.29
N SER A 209 18.35 -6.15 -17.13
CA SER A 209 17.51 -4.97 -16.85
C SER A 209 16.02 -5.30 -16.70
N ILE A 210 15.55 -6.41 -17.28
CA ILE A 210 14.18 -6.91 -17.09
C ILE A 210 13.95 -7.27 -15.62
N LEU A 211 14.90 -7.99 -15.01
CA LEU A 211 14.83 -8.41 -13.61
C LEU A 211 14.89 -7.21 -12.67
N ASP A 212 15.75 -6.24 -12.95
CA ASP A 212 15.83 -4.99 -12.17
C ASP A 212 14.52 -4.20 -12.24
N HIS A 213 13.92 -4.09 -13.43
CA HIS A 213 12.63 -3.44 -13.59
C HIS A 213 11.51 -4.15 -12.81
N PHE A 214 11.41 -5.48 -12.92
CA PHE A 214 10.45 -6.24 -12.13
C PHE A 214 10.66 -6.08 -10.62
N SER A 215 11.91 -6.09 -10.15
CA SER A 215 12.22 -5.81 -8.75
C SER A 215 11.69 -4.46 -8.30
N ASN A 216 11.93 -3.41 -9.10
CA ASN A 216 11.49 -2.06 -8.79
C ASN A 216 9.96 -1.95 -8.72
N GLU A 217 9.26 -2.45 -9.74
CA GLU A 217 7.79 -2.37 -9.81
C GLU A 217 7.11 -3.22 -8.72
N ILE A 218 7.60 -4.43 -8.46
CA ILE A 218 7.07 -5.30 -7.41
C ILE A 218 7.26 -4.66 -6.03
N THR A 219 8.47 -4.16 -5.77
CA THR A 219 8.79 -3.52 -4.49
C THR A 219 7.97 -2.23 -4.32
N ALA A 220 7.81 -1.42 -5.37
CA ALA A 220 7.00 -0.21 -5.33
C ALA A 220 5.53 -0.53 -5.06
N ALA A 221 4.95 -1.51 -5.75
CA ALA A 221 3.55 -1.93 -5.57
C ALA A 221 3.29 -2.45 -4.14
N LEU A 222 4.23 -3.22 -3.57
CA LEU A 222 4.18 -3.64 -2.18
C LEU A 222 4.20 -2.44 -1.22
N MET A 223 5.11 -1.48 -1.44
CA MET A 223 5.24 -0.31 -0.58
C MET A 223 4.02 0.62 -0.67
N HIS A 224 3.39 0.75 -1.85
CA HIS A 224 2.10 1.42 -1.98
C HIS A 224 1.04 0.78 -1.07
N SER A 225 0.95 -0.56 -1.05
CA SER A 225 0.00 -1.28 -0.20
C SER A 225 0.26 -1.04 1.30
N ILE A 226 1.54 -0.99 1.71
CA ILE A 226 1.93 -0.68 3.10
C ILE A 226 1.51 0.74 3.48
N ILE A 227 1.71 1.73 2.58
CA ILE A 227 1.34 3.12 2.82
C ILE A 227 -0.19 3.29 2.84
N ASP A 228 -0.92 2.61 1.96
CA ASP A 228 -2.38 2.60 1.97
C ASP A 228 -2.94 2.08 3.30
N ASN A 229 -2.38 0.98 3.81
CA ASN A 229 -2.73 0.48 5.14
C ASN A 229 -2.42 1.49 6.24
N PHE A 230 -1.26 2.16 6.16
CA PHE A 230 -0.92 3.19 7.14
C PHE A 230 -1.85 4.40 7.07
N ARG A 231 -2.31 4.80 5.87
CA ARG A 231 -3.31 5.86 5.68
C ARG A 231 -4.67 5.46 6.26
N LEU A 232 -5.08 4.20 6.09
CA LEU A 232 -6.31 3.68 6.71
C LEU A 232 -6.21 3.63 8.23
N PHE A 233 -5.05 3.27 8.76
CA PHE A 233 -4.79 3.25 10.19
C PHE A 233 -4.80 4.67 10.78
N SER A 234 -4.07 5.61 10.19
CA SER A 234 -3.87 6.96 10.73
C SER A 234 -5.12 7.83 10.70
N THR A 235 -6.11 7.48 9.86
CA THR A 235 -7.42 8.15 9.80
C THR A 235 -8.43 7.58 10.80
N LYS A 236 -8.14 6.41 11.39
CA LYS A 236 -9.02 5.75 12.37
C LYS A 236 -8.48 5.78 13.78
N VAL A 237 -7.17 5.99 13.94
CA VAL A 237 -6.49 5.95 15.23
C VAL A 237 -5.93 7.34 15.54
N PRO A 238 -6.29 7.93 16.70
CA PRO A 238 -5.70 9.19 17.15
C PRO A 238 -4.18 9.11 17.31
N ILE A 239 -3.50 10.21 16.98
CA ILE A 239 -2.03 10.32 17.00
C ILE A 239 -1.45 9.93 18.35
N LYS A 240 -2.10 10.34 19.45
CA LYS A 240 -1.67 10.07 20.83
C LYS A 240 -1.43 8.59 21.15
N HIS A 241 -2.05 7.68 20.40
CA HIS A 241 -1.91 6.24 20.62
C HIS A 241 -0.66 5.63 19.97
N TYR A 242 0.03 6.33 19.07
CA TYR A 242 1.22 5.81 18.40
C TYR A 242 2.39 6.79 18.30
N TYR A 243 2.15 8.08 18.46
CA TYR A 243 3.19 9.10 18.62
C TYR A 243 3.07 9.81 19.96
N LYS A 244 4.22 10.09 20.58
CA LYS A 244 4.33 11.05 21.68
C LYS A 244 4.41 12.45 21.09
N TYR A 245 3.55 13.35 21.56
CA TYR A 245 3.73 14.78 21.30
C TYR A 245 5.03 15.24 21.94
N TYR A 246 5.68 16.26 21.35
CA TYR A 246 6.78 16.94 22.03
C TYR A 246 6.20 17.60 23.28
N GLU A 247 6.56 17.08 24.44
CA GLU A 247 6.54 17.84 25.71
C GLU A 247 7.75 18.77 25.74
#